data_AF-A0A673LY60-F1
#
_entry.id   AF-A0A673LY60-F1
#
_cell.length_a   1.000
_cell.length_b   1.000
_cell.length_c   1.000
_cell.angle_alpha   90.00
_cell.angle_beta   90.00
_cell.angle_gamma   90.00
#
_symmetry.space_group_name_H-M   'P 1'
#
loop_
_entity.id
_entity.type
_entity.pdbx_description
1 polymer ?
#
loop_
_entity_poly.entity_id
_entity_poly.type
_entity_poly.pdbx_seq_one_letter_code
_entity_poly.pdbx_strand_id
1 'polypeptide(L)'
;MTCVHLLLTLVFAVSLGTPVEIQRPRGVPLTKKQFYVENKPFTCLDGSRTISFDRVNDDYCDCKDGSDEPGTAACPNGSFHCTNAGYRPMFIPSSRINDGICDCCDTTDEYNSGAKCENTCKELGRKEREVLQKMAEITKEGFLLKQHLIEEAKKGQQEKQSKVTDMQGNKKQLDEKVEVLRTVKETAEQPEKEAKERHLKAWEEQKAAIRLEKDKAKMAEAFLELDDNADGFVSVSELQSHAELDADADGTLTETEAQGLMGGAEQVDTSTFESVWPNIKDKYHSESQPEEPAPVETPPDEVKEPVVDNDSEPYPEDDISEEEDEEDEDDYHEDDDKAPPTIKTPEKNHEDEEAMPSYDADTQALIDAAQKARDDFEEAEKALREMDDQIRNIEKELSFDFGPDAEFTYLYSQCYELTTGEYIYRLCPFNRVSQKPKYGGSETNLGTWGSWSGPENNKYLLMKYDHGTGCWQGPNRSTTVKLTCGKETVVTSTSEPSRCEYLIEFTTPAVCQEPANTDLSPHDHEEL
;
A
#
# COMPACT_ATOMS: atom_id res chain seq x y z
N MET A 1 67.62 -58.38 15.93
CA MET A 1 66.47 -57.45 15.85
C MET A 1 65.27 -58.15 16.45
N THR A 2 65.02 -58.01 17.76
CA THR A 2 64.03 -58.86 18.48
C THR A 2 63.20 -58.13 19.53
N CYS A 3 63.53 -56.88 19.90
CA CYS A 3 62.79 -56.12 20.91
C CYS A 3 61.66 -55.24 20.33
N VAL A 4 61.75 -54.85 19.06
CA VAL A 4 60.81 -53.91 18.42
C VAL A 4 59.43 -54.52 18.19
N HIS A 5 59.36 -55.82 17.85
CA HIS A 5 58.07 -56.48 17.58
C HIS A 5 57.22 -56.71 18.85
N LEU A 6 57.82 -56.80 20.04
CA LEU A 6 57.08 -57.02 21.28
C LEU A 6 56.34 -55.76 21.77
N LEU A 7 56.89 -54.57 21.47
CA LEU A 7 56.22 -53.29 21.74
C LEU A 7 55.09 -53.01 20.75
N LEU A 8 55.23 -53.43 19.48
CA LEU A 8 54.20 -53.22 18.47
C LEU A 8 52.93 -54.05 18.73
N THR A 9 53.07 -55.24 19.33
CA THR A 9 51.92 -56.09 19.71
C THR A 9 51.17 -55.59 20.96
N LEU A 10 51.81 -54.80 21.82
CA LEU A 10 51.17 -54.32 23.06
C LEU A 10 50.25 -53.10 22.83
N VAL A 11 50.45 -52.36 21.74
CA VAL A 11 49.64 -51.18 21.39
C VAL A 11 48.33 -51.55 20.66
N PHE A 12 48.24 -52.77 20.11
CA PHE A 12 47.01 -53.29 19.51
C PHE A 12 46.00 -53.89 20.51
N ALA A 13 46.23 -53.73 21.82
CA ALA A 13 45.27 -54.03 22.87
C ALA A 13 44.22 -52.90 23.05
N VAL A 14 43.78 -52.28 21.94
CA VAL A 14 42.69 -51.29 21.95
C VAL A 14 41.37 -52.03 22.16
N SER A 15 40.79 -51.83 23.34
CA SER A 15 39.41 -52.08 23.73
C SER A 15 38.50 -52.74 22.68
N LEU A 16 38.57 -54.07 22.59
CA LEU A 16 37.39 -54.87 22.22
C LEU A 16 36.42 -54.82 23.40
N GLY A 17 35.68 -53.71 23.49
CA GLY A 17 34.53 -53.61 24.38
C GLY A 17 33.48 -54.60 23.91
N THR A 18 33.31 -55.71 24.66
CA THR A 18 32.13 -56.55 24.49
C THR A 18 30.91 -55.72 24.85
N PRO A 19 29.84 -55.70 24.02
CA PRO A 19 28.60 -55.03 24.39
C PRO A 19 28.11 -55.62 25.72
N VAL A 20 27.96 -54.76 26.74
CA VAL A 20 27.55 -55.18 28.08
C VAL A 20 26.02 -55.17 28.11
N GLU A 21 25.42 -56.18 27.48
CA GLU A 21 23.97 -56.30 27.36
C GLU A 21 23.29 -56.28 28.74
N ILE A 22 22.55 -55.21 28.99
CA ILE A 22 21.88 -54.91 30.24
C ILE A 22 20.65 -55.81 30.37
N GLN A 23 20.85 -56.94 31.08
CA GLN A 23 19.77 -57.84 31.49
C GLN A 23 18.61 -57.08 32.15
N ARG A 24 17.42 -57.24 31.56
CA ARG A 24 16.13 -56.64 31.94
C ARG A 24 14.99 -57.53 31.40
N PRO A 25 13.80 -57.55 32.02
CA PRO A 25 12.65 -58.23 31.41
C PRO A 25 12.28 -57.60 30.06
N ARG A 26 11.71 -58.40 29.16
CA ARG A 26 11.28 -57.95 27.83
C ARG A 26 10.24 -56.81 27.96
N GLY A 27 10.29 -55.85 27.04
CA GLY A 27 9.37 -54.71 26.98
C GLY A 27 9.63 -53.61 28.02
N VAL A 28 10.68 -53.71 28.84
CA VAL A 28 11.08 -52.69 29.83
C VAL A 28 12.12 -51.72 29.23
N PRO A 29 11.93 -50.38 29.28
CA PRO A 29 12.95 -49.41 28.90
C PRO A 29 14.09 -49.33 29.94
N LEU A 30 15.31 -48.95 29.55
CA LEU A 30 16.45 -48.88 30.50
C LEU A 30 16.15 -47.99 31.71
N THR A 31 15.42 -46.90 31.51
CA THR A 31 14.97 -45.96 32.55
C THR A 31 14.11 -46.60 33.65
N LYS A 32 13.38 -47.68 33.34
CA LYS A 32 12.56 -48.42 34.31
C LYS A 32 13.27 -49.65 34.90
N LYS A 33 14.43 -50.09 34.40
CA LYS A 33 15.15 -51.30 34.87
C LYS A 33 15.25 -51.40 36.40
N GLN A 34 15.50 -50.29 37.08
CA GLN A 34 15.64 -50.22 38.54
C GLN A 34 14.45 -50.74 39.34
N PHE A 35 13.25 -50.80 38.75
CA PHE A 35 12.04 -51.37 39.38
C PHE A 35 11.94 -52.89 39.19
N TYR A 36 12.58 -53.44 38.15
CA TYR A 36 12.55 -54.85 37.76
C TYR A 36 13.83 -55.57 38.19
N VAL A 37 14.01 -55.72 39.51
CA VAL A 37 15.18 -56.38 40.09
C VAL A 37 14.87 -57.84 40.41
N GLU A 38 15.51 -58.75 39.66
CA GLU A 38 15.45 -60.19 39.89
C GLU A 38 15.71 -60.57 41.36
N ASN A 39 15.08 -61.66 41.82
CA ASN A 39 15.18 -62.19 43.18
C ASN A 39 14.69 -61.23 44.29
N LYS A 40 13.92 -60.19 43.94
CA LYS A 40 13.15 -59.36 44.89
C LYS A 40 11.67 -59.40 44.54
N PRO A 41 10.75 -59.28 45.51
CA PRO A 41 9.34 -59.13 45.20
C PRO A 41 9.12 -57.85 44.38
N PHE A 42 8.35 -57.97 43.30
CA PHE A 42 8.00 -56.85 42.42
C PHE A 42 6.80 -56.11 43.01
N THR A 43 6.82 -54.78 42.97
CA THR A 43 5.67 -53.94 43.34
C THR A 43 5.22 -53.20 42.09
N CYS A 44 3.92 -53.26 41.78
CA CYS A 44 3.32 -52.56 40.65
C CYS A 44 3.72 -51.07 40.68
N LEU A 45 3.94 -50.44 39.53
CA LEU A 45 4.45 -49.06 39.46
C LEU A 45 3.43 -48.04 39.99
N ASP A 46 2.14 -48.36 39.97
CA ASP A 46 1.06 -47.64 40.65
C ASP A 46 1.01 -47.84 42.19
N GLY A 47 1.85 -48.72 42.73
CA GLY A 47 1.91 -49.07 44.15
C GLY A 47 0.73 -49.93 44.65
N SER A 48 -0.14 -50.43 43.76
CA SER A 48 -1.38 -51.11 44.17
C SER A 48 -1.19 -52.46 44.84
N ARG A 49 -0.10 -53.18 44.52
CA ARG A 49 0.17 -54.54 45.02
C ARG A 49 1.66 -54.89 44.91
N THR A 50 2.07 -55.85 45.72
CA THR A 50 3.39 -56.52 45.64
C THR A 50 3.18 -58.01 45.36
N ILE A 51 3.95 -58.54 44.42
CA ILE A 51 3.88 -59.91 43.87
C ILE A 51 5.28 -60.56 43.84
N SER A 52 5.37 -61.84 43.49
CA SER A 52 6.68 -62.48 43.27
C SER A 52 7.28 -62.04 41.94
N PHE A 53 8.61 -62.04 41.80
CA PHE A 53 9.25 -61.72 40.52
C PHE A 53 8.90 -62.74 39.41
N ASP A 54 8.55 -63.97 39.80
CA ASP A 54 8.11 -65.04 38.90
C ASP A 54 6.74 -64.76 38.24
N ARG A 55 6.09 -63.64 38.60
CA ARG A 55 4.86 -63.09 38.02
C ARG A 55 5.11 -61.81 37.21
N VAL A 56 6.25 -61.74 36.55
CA VAL A 56 6.59 -60.65 35.63
C VAL A 56 6.81 -61.27 34.26
N ASN A 57 5.88 -61.02 33.34
CA ASN A 57 5.69 -61.74 32.08
C ASN A 57 5.29 -63.21 32.28
N ASP A 58 4.25 -63.48 33.10
CA ASP A 58 3.67 -64.82 33.30
C ASP A 58 2.36 -65.10 32.54
N ASP A 59 2.01 -64.21 31.60
CA ASP A 59 0.76 -64.19 30.82
C ASP A 59 -0.51 -63.96 31.69
N TYR A 60 -0.38 -63.41 32.91
CA TYR A 60 -1.51 -63.07 33.78
C TYR A 60 -1.44 -61.65 34.37
N CYS A 61 -2.49 -60.85 34.15
CA CYS A 61 -2.57 -59.48 34.66
C CYS A 61 -2.95 -59.42 36.16
N ASP A 62 -1.95 -59.27 37.01
CA ASP A 62 -1.99 -59.24 38.48
C ASP A 62 -1.94 -57.78 39.05
N CYS A 63 -1.41 -56.82 38.27
CA CYS A 63 -1.33 -55.38 38.50
C CYS A 63 -2.35 -54.57 37.65
N LYS A 64 -2.85 -53.45 38.18
CA LYS A 64 -3.88 -52.63 37.48
C LYS A 64 -3.33 -51.71 36.39
N ASP A 65 -2.06 -51.36 36.49
CA ASP A 65 -1.33 -50.52 35.55
C ASP A 65 -0.65 -51.33 34.43
N GLY A 66 -0.73 -52.66 34.48
CA GLY A 66 -0.04 -53.57 33.55
C GLY A 66 1.49 -53.51 33.62
N SER A 67 2.05 -53.12 34.77
CA SER A 67 3.50 -53.03 34.97
C SER A 67 4.19 -54.37 35.26
N ASP A 68 3.43 -55.39 35.61
CA ASP A 68 3.81 -56.81 35.70
C ASP A 68 4.04 -57.45 34.33
N GLU A 69 3.22 -57.11 33.34
CA GLU A 69 3.25 -57.70 31.98
C GLU A 69 3.75 -56.71 30.89
N PRO A 70 4.95 -56.11 31.00
CA PRO A 70 5.48 -55.20 29.98
C PRO A 70 5.87 -55.93 28.68
N GLY A 71 6.04 -57.25 28.73
CA GLY A 71 6.54 -58.12 27.67
C GLY A 71 5.52 -59.11 27.11
N THR A 72 4.26 -59.10 27.57
CA THR A 72 3.17 -59.99 27.10
C THR A 72 1.88 -59.22 26.80
N ALA A 73 0.96 -59.85 26.06
CA ALA A 73 -0.33 -59.26 25.71
C ALA A 73 -1.39 -59.31 26.84
N ALA A 74 -1.05 -59.82 28.03
CA ALA A 74 -2.04 -60.20 29.05
C ALA A 74 -2.76 -59.02 29.73
N CYS A 75 -2.11 -57.86 29.85
CA CYS A 75 -2.71 -56.66 30.43
C CYS A 75 -3.24 -55.71 29.36
N PRO A 76 -4.55 -55.32 29.35
CA PRO A 76 -5.14 -54.50 28.29
C PRO A 76 -4.69 -53.04 28.29
N ASN A 77 -4.10 -52.55 29.39
CA ASN A 77 -3.48 -51.23 29.50
C ASN A 77 -1.94 -51.29 29.37
N GLY A 78 -1.37 -52.47 29.09
CA GLY A 78 0.08 -52.68 29.03
C GLY A 78 0.74 -51.97 27.85
N SER A 79 2.03 -51.66 28.01
CA SER A 79 2.85 -50.98 27.00
C SER A 79 4.21 -51.66 26.86
N PHE A 80 4.54 -52.13 25.65
CA PHE A 80 5.78 -52.80 25.34
C PHE A 80 6.81 -51.82 24.78
N HIS A 81 8.04 -51.84 25.30
CA HIS A 81 9.15 -51.07 24.76
C HIS A 81 9.94 -51.86 23.70
N CYS A 82 9.77 -51.51 22.43
CA CYS A 82 10.71 -51.89 21.38
C CYS A 82 12.01 -51.13 21.62
N THR A 83 13.15 -51.84 21.70
CA THR A 83 14.45 -51.17 21.91
C THR A 83 14.94 -50.51 20.62
N ASN A 84 14.60 -51.10 19.47
CA ASN A 84 14.87 -50.60 18.13
C ASN A 84 16.34 -50.24 17.89
N ALA A 85 17.27 -51.04 18.40
CA ALA A 85 18.71 -50.74 18.40
C ALA A 85 19.23 -50.31 17.02
N GLY A 86 19.85 -49.14 16.96
CA GLY A 86 20.30 -48.49 15.70
C GLY A 86 19.24 -47.64 14.98
N TYR A 87 18.02 -47.56 15.52
CA TYR A 87 16.95 -46.60 15.21
C TYR A 87 16.45 -45.94 16.52
N ARG A 88 15.25 -45.35 16.53
CA ARG A 88 14.64 -44.75 17.73
C ARG A 88 13.79 -45.76 18.51
N PRO A 89 13.90 -45.84 19.85
CA PRO A 89 13.03 -46.66 20.69
C PRO A 89 11.56 -46.20 20.59
N MET A 90 10.62 -47.11 20.80
CA MET A 90 9.18 -46.80 20.77
C MET A 90 8.38 -47.69 21.70
N PHE A 91 7.20 -47.22 22.10
CA PHE A 91 6.21 -48.02 22.83
C PHE A 91 5.09 -48.45 21.89
N ILE A 92 4.71 -49.73 21.96
CA ILE A 92 3.51 -50.28 21.31
C ILE A 92 2.50 -50.75 22.37
N PRO A 93 1.19 -50.78 22.06
CA PRO A 93 0.20 -51.39 22.95
C PRO A 93 0.47 -52.87 23.15
N SER A 94 0.19 -53.40 24.34
CA SER A 94 0.33 -54.84 24.64
C SER A 94 -0.43 -55.76 23.67
N SER A 95 -1.52 -55.28 23.08
CA SER A 95 -2.31 -56.00 22.08
C SER A 95 -1.56 -56.33 20.77
N ARG A 96 -0.35 -55.77 20.56
CA ARG A 96 0.51 -56.01 19.38
C ARG A 96 1.73 -56.88 19.69
N ILE A 97 1.70 -57.61 20.81
CA ILE A 97 2.77 -58.54 21.18
C ILE A 97 2.30 -59.94 20.77
N ASN A 98 3.00 -60.56 19.81
CA ASN A 98 2.64 -61.86 19.23
C ASN A 98 1.30 -61.89 18.47
N ASP A 99 0.89 -60.79 17.84
CA ASP A 99 -0.38 -60.72 17.09
C ASP A 99 -0.26 -61.18 15.62
N GLY A 100 0.97 -61.36 15.12
CA GLY A 100 1.29 -61.75 13.74
C GLY A 100 1.81 -60.60 12.87
N ILE A 101 1.89 -59.38 13.40
CA ILE A 101 2.33 -58.16 12.70
C ILE A 101 3.66 -57.68 13.29
N CYS A 102 4.62 -57.34 12.41
CA CYS A 102 5.92 -56.81 12.81
C CYS A 102 5.81 -55.29 13.04
N ASP A 103 5.58 -54.87 14.29
CA ASP A 103 5.38 -53.48 14.70
C ASP A 103 6.70 -52.82 15.18
N CYS A 104 7.52 -53.56 15.92
CA CYS A 104 8.89 -53.19 16.27
C CYS A 104 9.85 -53.43 15.09
N CYS A 105 10.72 -52.47 14.76
CA CYS A 105 11.72 -52.70 13.70
C CYS A 105 12.82 -53.71 14.09
N ASP A 106 12.95 -54.01 15.39
CA ASP A 106 13.88 -54.99 15.95
C ASP A 106 13.28 -56.39 16.09
N THR A 107 11.99 -56.56 15.78
CA THR A 107 11.21 -57.79 15.86
C THR A 107 11.14 -58.40 17.27
N THR A 108 11.24 -57.58 18.32
CA THR A 108 11.19 -58.06 19.72
C THR A 108 9.78 -58.33 20.25
N ASP A 109 8.77 -57.81 19.57
CA ASP A 109 7.33 -58.04 19.72
C ASP A 109 6.92 -59.47 19.33
N GLU A 110 7.32 -59.92 18.14
CA GLU A 110 6.86 -61.15 17.49
C GLU A 110 7.68 -62.39 17.88
N TYR A 111 8.00 -62.52 19.16
CA TYR A 111 8.94 -63.52 19.69
C TYR A 111 8.38 -64.95 19.80
N ASN A 112 7.06 -65.14 19.67
CA ASN A 112 6.33 -66.39 19.90
C ASN A 112 5.13 -66.60 18.95
N SER A 113 4.77 -65.64 18.09
CA SER A 113 3.68 -65.78 17.11
C SER A 113 3.99 -66.76 15.97
N GLY A 114 5.27 -66.96 15.67
CA GLY A 114 5.73 -67.70 14.48
C GLY A 114 5.74 -66.86 13.20
N ALA A 115 5.55 -65.53 13.28
CA ALA A 115 5.76 -64.61 12.17
C ALA A 115 7.23 -64.63 11.68
N LYS A 116 7.44 -64.17 10.44
CA LYS A 116 8.77 -64.06 9.81
C LYS A 116 9.13 -62.61 9.60
N CYS A 117 9.40 -61.92 10.70
CA CYS A 117 9.86 -60.53 10.68
C CYS A 117 11.35 -60.45 10.32
N GLU A 118 11.76 -59.35 9.69
CA GLU A 118 13.15 -59.03 9.40
C GLU A 118 13.53 -57.74 10.14
N ASN A 119 14.69 -57.72 10.80
CA ASN A 119 15.14 -56.53 11.53
C ASN A 119 15.53 -55.41 10.53
N THR A 120 14.82 -54.29 10.59
CA THR A 120 14.97 -53.16 9.67
C THR A 120 15.53 -51.90 10.32
N CYS A 121 15.72 -51.88 11.65
CA CYS A 121 16.12 -50.68 12.40
C CYS A 121 17.38 -50.03 11.82
N LYS A 122 18.41 -50.82 11.49
CA LYS A 122 19.68 -50.29 10.98
C LYS A 122 19.51 -49.49 9.68
N GLU A 123 18.62 -49.89 8.79
CA GLU A 123 18.34 -49.16 7.55
C GLU A 123 17.40 -47.97 7.77
N LEU A 124 16.48 -48.05 8.75
CA LEU A 124 15.62 -46.92 9.14
C LEU A 124 16.43 -45.80 9.82
N GLY A 125 17.25 -46.13 10.82
CA GLY A 125 18.10 -45.17 11.52
C GLY A 125 19.33 -44.73 10.72
N ARG A 126 19.73 -45.47 9.68
CA ARG A 126 20.61 -44.94 8.65
C ARG A 126 19.92 -43.83 7.85
N LYS A 127 18.70 -44.06 7.35
CA LYS A 127 17.95 -43.06 6.58
C LYS A 127 17.60 -41.82 7.41
N GLU A 128 17.19 -42.01 8.67
CA GLU A 128 16.91 -40.89 9.59
C GLU A 128 18.18 -40.06 9.85
N ARG A 129 19.35 -40.70 10.10
CA ARG A 129 20.64 -40.00 10.19
C ARG A 129 21.05 -39.29 8.89
N GLU A 130 20.89 -39.93 7.73
CA GLU A 130 21.19 -39.30 6.42
C GLU A 130 20.26 -38.11 6.10
N VAL A 131 19.06 -38.03 6.69
CA VAL A 131 18.16 -36.86 6.58
C VAL A 131 18.54 -35.79 7.60
N LEU A 132 18.75 -36.16 8.87
CA LEU A 132 19.14 -35.23 9.94
C LEU A 132 20.49 -34.56 9.65
N GLN A 133 21.47 -35.29 9.11
CA GLN A 133 22.75 -34.72 8.68
C GLN A 133 22.56 -33.65 7.60
N LYS A 134 21.76 -33.93 6.56
CA LYS A 134 21.47 -32.96 5.49
C LYS A 134 20.73 -31.73 6.02
N MET A 135 19.81 -31.91 6.95
CA MET A 135 19.14 -30.79 7.63
C MET A 135 20.11 -29.95 8.46
N ALA A 136 21.05 -30.59 9.18
CA ALA A 136 22.08 -29.90 9.95
C ALA A 136 23.08 -29.15 9.05
N GLU A 137 23.48 -29.74 7.92
CA GLU A 137 24.31 -29.11 6.89
C GLU A 137 23.61 -27.87 6.31
N ILE A 138 22.36 -27.99 5.87
CA ILE A 138 21.55 -26.87 5.37
C ILE A 138 21.36 -25.78 6.44
N THR A 139 21.13 -26.16 7.70
CA THR A 139 20.97 -25.20 8.81
C THR A 139 22.27 -24.45 9.09
N LYS A 140 23.42 -25.14 9.06
CA LYS A 140 24.74 -24.54 9.23
C LYS A 140 25.11 -23.60 8.08
N GLU A 141 24.85 -23.98 6.83
CA GLU A 141 25.04 -23.12 5.67
C GLU A 141 24.13 -21.89 5.73
N GLY A 142 22.85 -22.09 6.03
CA GLY A 142 21.88 -21.00 6.20
C GLY A 142 22.23 -20.05 7.35
N PHE A 143 22.77 -20.55 8.47
CA PHE A 143 23.25 -19.71 9.58
C PHE A 143 24.50 -18.89 9.22
N LEU A 144 25.46 -19.47 8.49
CA LEU A 144 26.63 -18.73 7.98
C LEU A 144 26.20 -17.63 7.00
N LEU A 145 25.21 -17.91 6.14
CA LEU A 145 24.60 -16.90 5.27
C LEU A 145 23.87 -15.82 6.09
N LYS A 146 23.13 -16.18 7.14
CA LYS A 146 22.50 -15.22 8.06
C LYS A 146 23.53 -14.27 8.69
N GLN A 147 24.69 -14.78 9.12
CA GLN A 147 25.75 -13.93 9.70
C GLN A 147 26.26 -12.89 8.68
N HIS A 148 26.54 -13.29 7.44
CA HIS A 148 26.93 -12.35 6.38
C HIS A 148 25.84 -11.31 6.09
N LEU A 149 24.57 -11.74 6.01
CA LEU A 149 23.43 -10.85 5.75
C LEU A 149 23.21 -9.85 6.90
N ILE A 150 23.49 -10.22 8.15
CA ILE A 150 23.47 -9.32 9.31
C ILE A 150 24.58 -8.26 9.22
N GLU A 151 25.81 -8.64 8.84
CA GLU A 151 26.91 -7.68 8.66
C GLU A 151 26.62 -6.69 7.53
N GLU A 152 26.09 -7.18 6.40
CA GLU A 152 25.67 -6.37 5.26
C GLU A 152 24.50 -5.44 5.60
N ALA A 153 23.49 -5.93 6.33
CA ALA A 153 22.36 -5.13 6.79
C ALA A 153 22.80 -4.01 7.74
N LYS A 154 23.67 -4.30 8.72
CA LYS A 154 24.20 -3.31 9.67
C LYS A 154 25.04 -2.24 8.98
N LYS A 155 25.85 -2.61 7.97
CA LYS A 155 26.54 -1.64 7.11
C LYS A 155 25.56 -0.78 6.30
N GLY A 156 24.55 -1.40 5.68
CA GLY A 156 23.51 -0.71 4.91
C GLY A 156 22.69 0.27 5.76
N GLN A 157 22.36 -0.09 7.00
CA GLN A 157 21.71 0.81 7.96
C GLN A 157 22.60 1.99 8.33
N GLN A 158 23.90 1.79 8.58
CA GLN A 158 24.84 2.88 8.85
C GLN A 158 24.98 3.83 7.65
N GLU A 159 25.04 3.29 6.42
CA GLU A 159 25.05 4.10 5.20
C GLU A 159 23.74 4.89 4.99
N LYS A 160 22.57 4.30 5.28
CA LYS A 160 21.29 5.01 5.26
C LYS A 160 21.23 6.10 6.33
N GLN A 161 21.67 5.80 7.55
CA GLN A 161 21.68 6.77 8.66
C GLN A 161 22.59 7.96 8.38
N SER A 162 23.77 7.74 7.78
CA SER A 162 24.67 8.82 7.32
C SER A 162 23.97 9.68 6.27
N LYS A 163 23.37 9.05 5.24
CA LYS A 163 22.62 9.77 4.19
C LYS A 163 21.49 10.60 4.77
N VAL A 164 20.75 10.10 5.76
CA VAL A 164 19.73 10.88 6.48
C VAL A 164 20.36 12.08 7.21
N THR A 165 21.47 11.92 7.94
CA THR A 165 22.13 13.07 8.59
C THR A 165 22.70 14.09 7.61
N ASP A 166 23.23 13.63 6.46
CA ASP A 166 23.75 14.49 5.39
C ASP A 166 22.60 15.24 4.70
N MET A 167 21.49 14.56 4.40
CA MET A 167 20.27 15.17 3.85
C MET A 167 19.62 16.13 4.84
N GLN A 168 19.52 15.81 6.13
CA GLN A 168 19.04 16.74 7.17
C GLN A 168 19.97 17.96 7.34
N GLY A 169 21.27 17.84 7.02
CA GLY A 169 22.21 18.95 6.94
C GLY A 169 21.96 19.85 5.72
N ASN A 170 21.76 19.24 4.55
CA ASN A 170 21.41 19.95 3.32
C ASN A 170 20.02 20.60 3.39
N LYS A 171 19.05 19.95 4.05
CA LYS A 171 17.70 20.47 4.26
C LYS A 171 17.76 21.84 4.94
N LYS A 172 18.52 21.97 6.03
CA LYS A 172 18.66 23.25 6.75
C LYS A 172 19.23 24.37 5.88
N GLN A 173 20.15 24.05 4.96
CA GLN A 173 20.67 25.02 3.99
C GLN A 173 19.62 25.41 2.93
N LEU A 174 18.71 24.50 2.57
CA LEU A 174 17.56 24.80 1.72
C LEU A 174 16.46 25.56 2.49
N ASP A 175 16.15 25.21 3.74
CA ASP A 175 15.25 25.96 4.62
C ASP A 175 15.72 27.43 4.72
N GLU A 176 17.00 27.65 5.05
CA GLU A 176 17.63 28.98 5.09
C GLU A 176 17.58 29.70 3.72
N LYS A 177 17.80 28.99 2.60
CA LYS A 177 17.69 29.55 1.25
C LYS A 177 16.25 29.95 0.89
N VAL A 178 15.27 29.11 1.24
CA VAL A 178 13.84 29.34 0.99
C VAL A 178 13.34 30.54 1.78
N GLU A 179 13.74 30.68 3.05
CA GLU A 179 13.39 31.87 3.86
C GLU A 179 14.00 33.16 3.31
N VAL A 180 15.27 33.14 2.86
CA VAL A 180 15.86 34.30 2.17
C VAL A 180 15.10 34.62 0.88
N LEU A 181 14.82 33.62 0.04
CA LEU A 181 14.09 33.81 -1.22
C LEU A 181 12.64 34.28 -0.99
N ARG A 182 11.99 33.84 0.08
CA ARG A 182 10.66 34.31 0.49
C ARG A 182 10.67 35.81 0.75
N THR A 183 11.63 36.30 1.53
CA THR A 183 11.77 37.75 1.76
C THR A 183 12.13 38.52 0.48
N VAL A 184 12.95 37.95 -0.41
CA VAL A 184 13.24 38.56 -1.72
C VAL A 184 11.96 38.67 -2.57
N LYS A 185 11.17 37.60 -2.67
CA LYS A 185 9.85 37.60 -3.34
C LYS A 185 8.92 38.67 -2.73
N GLU A 186 8.71 38.67 -1.42
CA GLU A 186 7.87 39.65 -0.72
C GLU A 186 8.29 41.11 -1.03
N THR A 187 9.60 41.39 -1.09
CA THR A 187 10.11 42.73 -1.45
C THR A 187 10.06 43.08 -2.94
N ALA A 188 9.94 42.09 -3.83
CA ALA A 188 9.81 42.32 -5.28
C ALA A 188 8.34 42.46 -5.72
N GLU A 189 7.43 41.73 -5.07
CA GLU A 189 5.99 41.76 -5.37
C GLU A 189 5.30 43.06 -4.90
N GLN A 190 5.84 43.73 -3.86
CA GLN A 190 5.35 45.05 -3.42
C GLN A 190 5.43 46.12 -4.54
N PRO A 191 6.60 46.47 -5.11
CA PRO A 191 6.68 47.47 -6.17
C PRO A 191 6.04 47.01 -7.48
N GLU A 192 5.99 45.70 -7.78
CA GLU A 192 5.20 45.16 -8.90
C GLU A 192 3.71 45.50 -8.74
N LYS A 193 3.15 45.23 -7.56
CA LYS A 193 1.74 45.51 -7.26
C LYS A 193 1.44 47.01 -7.28
N GLU A 194 2.28 47.83 -6.66
CA GLU A 194 2.14 49.29 -6.71
C GLU A 194 2.26 49.87 -8.12
N ALA A 195 3.05 49.26 -9.01
CA ALA A 195 3.16 49.66 -10.41
C ALA A 195 1.92 49.25 -11.22
N LYS A 196 1.47 48.00 -11.07
CA LYS A 196 0.23 47.50 -11.68
C LYS A 196 -1.00 48.30 -11.25
N GLU A 197 -1.13 48.63 -9.97
CA GLU A 197 -2.25 49.44 -9.46
C GLU A 197 -2.25 50.86 -10.02
N ARG A 198 -1.08 51.51 -10.14
CA ARG A 198 -0.95 52.82 -10.78
C ARG A 198 -1.27 52.79 -12.27
N HIS A 199 -0.83 51.74 -12.99
CA HIS A 199 -1.11 51.57 -14.42
C HIS A 199 -2.60 51.30 -14.67
N LEU A 200 -3.20 50.36 -13.92
CA LEU A 200 -4.63 50.07 -13.98
C LEU A 200 -5.47 51.33 -13.71
N LYS A 201 -5.14 52.09 -12.66
CA LYS A 201 -5.86 53.32 -12.34
C LYS A 201 -5.71 54.39 -13.44
N ALA A 202 -4.52 54.56 -14.03
CA ALA A 202 -4.33 55.47 -15.15
C ALA A 202 -5.12 55.04 -16.39
N TRP A 203 -5.28 53.73 -16.60
CA TRP A 203 -6.13 53.16 -17.65
C TRP A 203 -7.63 53.39 -17.37
N GLU A 204 -8.10 53.21 -16.13
CA GLU A 204 -9.48 53.55 -15.74
C GLU A 204 -9.77 55.04 -15.90
N GLU A 205 -8.84 55.92 -15.51
CA GLU A 205 -8.95 57.37 -15.73
C GLU A 205 -9.00 57.72 -17.24
N GLN A 206 -8.24 57.02 -18.10
CA GLN A 206 -8.33 57.16 -19.55
C GLN A 206 -9.68 56.65 -20.10
N LYS A 207 -10.11 55.44 -19.74
CA LYS A 207 -11.39 54.86 -20.19
C LYS A 207 -12.59 55.73 -19.74
N ALA A 208 -12.51 56.34 -18.56
CA ALA A 208 -13.48 57.33 -18.08
C ALA A 208 -13.45 58.64 -18.88
N ALA A 209 -12.27 59.19 -19.21
CA ALA A 209 -12.15 60.39 -20.04
C ALA A 209 -12.65 60.15 -21.48
N ILE A 210 -12.28 59.03 -22.11
CA ILE A 210 -12.74 58.62 -23.43
C ILE A 210 -14.25 58.41 -23.42
N ARG A 211 -14.82 57.79 -22.37
CA ARG A 211 -16.28 57.67 -22.20
C ARG A 211 -16.96 59.03 -22.11
N LEU A 212 -16.41 59.98 -21.34
CA LEU A 212 -16.96 61.32 -21.20
C LEU A 212 -16.91 62.11 -22.53
N GLU A 213 -15.83 61.93 -23.31
CA GLU A 213 -15.71 62.54 -24.64
C GLU A 213 -16.68 61.91 -25.65
N LYS A 214 -16.79 60.57 -25.70
CA LYS A 214 -17.79 59.85 -26.52
C LYS A 214 -19.22 60.23 -26.11
N ASP A 215 -19.51 60.34 -24.81
CA ASP A 215 -20.82 60.75 -24.27
C ASP A 215 -21.16 62.22 -24.64
N LYS A 216 -20.16 63.12 -24.70
CA LYS A 216 -20.34 64.51 -25.14
C LYS A 216 -20.42 64.65 -26.67
N ALA A 217 -19.75 63.79 -27.43
CA ALA A 217 -19.91 63.71 -28.87
C ALA A 217 -21.34 63.28 -29.23
N LYS A 218 -21.84 62.20 -28.62
CA LYS A 218 -23.24 61.76 -28.78
C LYS A 218 -24.26 62.82 -28.36
N MET A 219 -23.96 63.61 -27.31
CA MET A 219 -24.81 64.75 -26.90
C MET A 219 -24.90 65.81 -28.00
N ALA A 220 -23.76 66.18 -28.60
CA ALA A 220 -23.71 67.20 -29.65
C ALA A 220 -24.30 66.71 -30.98
N GLU A 221 -24.17 65.41 -31.28
CA GLU A 221 -24.80 64.73 -32.42
C GLU A 221 -26.33 64.70 -32.24
N ALA A 222 -26.81 64.25 -31.08
CA ALA A 222 -28.24 64.28 -30.75
C ALA A 222 -28.83 65.70 -30.74
N PHE A 223 -28.10 66.70 -30.26
CA PHE A 223 -28.56 68.09 -30.34
C PHE A 223 -28.71 68.59 -31.79
N LEU A 224 -27.92 68.06 -32.73
CA LEU A 224 -27.97 68.44 -34.16
C LEU A 224 -29.00 67.63 -34.96
N GLU A 225 -29.35 66.41 -34.54
CA GLU A 225 -30.47 65.64 -35.12
C GLU A 225 -31.83 66.12 -34.57
N LEU A 226 -31.91 66.49 -33.28
CA LEU A 226 -33.15 66.97 -32.64
C LEU A 226 -33.45 68.47 -32.87
N ASP A 227 -32.52 69.26 -33.44
CA ASP A 227 -32.74 70.64 -33.92
C ASP A 227 -33.15 70.61 -35.41
N ASP A 228 -34.31 69.98 -35.65
CA ASP A 228 -34.94 69.71 -36.96
C ASP A 228 -35.05 70.99 -37.83
N ASN A 229 -35.20 72.17 -37.18
CA ASN A 229 -35.35 73.46 -37.84
C ASN A 229 -34.04 74.28 -37.99
N ALA A 230 -32.99 73.92 -37.25
CA ALA A 230 -31.67 74.56 -37.18
C ALA A 230 -31.67 76.03 -36.69
N ASP A 231 -32.52 76.38 -35.72
CA ASP A 231 -32.48 77.71 -35.05
C ASP A 231 -31.58 77.77 -33.80
N GLY A 232 -31.07 76.61 -33.35
CA GLY A 232 -30.19 76.49 -32.17
C GLY A 232 -30.92 76.19 -30.87
N PHE A 233 -32.19 75.80 -30.92
CA PHE A 233 -32.98 75.35 -29.77
C PHE A 233 -33.76 74.07 -30.09
N VAL A 234 -33.60 73.02 -29.29
CA VAL A 234 -34.51 71.87 -29.35
C VAL A 234 -35.81 72.25 -28.64
N SER A 235 -36.97 72.04 -29.28
CA SER A 235 -38.29 72.31 -28.69
C SER A 235 -39.07 71.05 -28.36
N VAL A 236 -40.10 71.21 -27.51
CA VAL A 236 -41.10 70.17 -27.23
C VAL A 236 -41.78 69.64 -28.49
N SER A 237 -41.95 70.45 -29.54
CA SER A 237 -42.58 70.02 -30.80
C SER A 237 -41.65 69.25 -31.74
N GLU A 238 -40.33 69.36 -31.56
CA GLU A 238 -39.35 68.58 -32.33
C GLU A 238 -39.06 67.25 -31.61
N LEU A 239 -38.98 67.23 -30.28
CA LEU A 239 -38.97 65.95 -29.54
C LEU A 239 -40.20 65.08 -29.87
N GLN A 240 -41.32 65.68 -30.31
CA GLN A 240 -42.53 64.99 -30.74
C GLN A 240 -42.48 64.40 -32.17
N SER A 241 -41.46 64.68 -33.00
CA SER A 241 -41.23 63.93 -34.25
C SER A 241 -40.46 62.62 -34.01
N HIS A 242 -39.63 62.59 -32.97
CA HIS A 242 -38.75 61.47 -32.60
C HIS A 242 -39.45 60.44 -31.69
N ALA A 243 -40.11 59.46 -32.32
CA ALA A 243 -40.89 58.42 -31.63
C ALA A 243 -40.03 57.49 -30.74
N GLU A 244 -38.73 57.38 -31.00
CA GLU A 244 -37.76 56.63 -30.21
C GLU A 244 -37.51 57.20 -28.80
N LEU A 245 -37.93 58.45 -28.53
CA LEU A 245 -37.83 59.07 -27.20
C LEU A 245 -39.03 58.80 -26.28
N ASP A 246 -40.04 58.08 -26.79
CA ASP A 246 -41.21 57.59 -26.03
C ASP A 246 -40.76 56.92 -24.70
N ALA A 247 -41.48 57.24 -23.62
CA ALA A 247 -41.13 56.86 -22.27
C ALA A 247 -41.85 55.62 -21.74
N ASP A 248 -43.03 55.29 -22.25
CA ASP A 248 -43.83 54.14 -21.82
C ASP A 248 -44.25 53.21 -22.96
N ALA A 249 -43.89 53.58 -24.20
CA ALA A 249 -44.13 52.85 -25.44
C ALA A 249 -45.63 52.74 -25.82
N ASP A 250 -46.44 53.76 -25.50
CA ASP A 250 -47.81 53.88 -26.03
C ASP A 250 -47.85 54.22 -27.53
N GLY A 251 -46.74 54.73 -28.09
CA GLY A 251 -46.56 55.10 -29.48
C GLY A 251 -46.71 56.59 -29.77
N THR A 252 -46.91 57.44 -28.76
CA THR A 252 -47.12 58.89 -28.89
C THR A 252 -46.55 59.71 -27.73
N LEU A 253 -45.31 60.22 -27.88
CA LEU A 253 -44.69 61.09 -26.88
C LEU A 253 -45.55 62.33 -26.56
N THR A 254 -46.11 62.41 -25.35
CA THR A 254 -47.01 63.52 -25.00
C THR A 254 -46.23 64.80 -24.70
N GLU A 255 -46.91 65.95 -24.82
CA GLU A 255 -46.37 67.29 -24.50
C GLU A 255 -45.76 67.32 -23.08
N THR A 256 -46.41 66.65 -22.12
CA THR A 256 -45.95 66.50 -20.73
C THR A 256 -44.70 65.64 -20.56
N GLU A 257 -44.44 64.70 -21.46
CA GLU A 257 -43.28 63.80 -21.39
C GLU A 257 -42.08 64.38 -22.12
N ALA A 258 -42.29 64.97 -23.29
CA ALA A 258 -41.30 65.81 -23.96
C ALA A 258 -40.82 66.94 -23.03
N GLN A 259 -41.75 67.67 -22.39
CA GLN A 259 -41.41 68.68 -21.37
C GLN A 259 -40.73 68.06 -20.14
N GLY A 260 -41.04 66.82 -19.79
CA GLY A 260 -40.40 66.06 -18.71
C GLY A 260 -38.94 65.71 -18.99
N LEU A 261 -38.65 65.19 -20.19
CA LEU A 261 -37.28 64.96 -20.69
C LEU A 261 -36.47 66.26 -20.66
N MET A 262 -37.10 67.36 -21.10
CA MET A 262 -36.59 68.74 -21.12
C MET A 262 -36.49 69.42 -19.74
N GLY A 263 -36.68 68.69 -18.63
CA GLY A 263 -36.54 69.23 -17.27
C GLY A 263 -37.54 70.34 -16.90
N GLY A 264 -38.64 70.46 -17.65
CA GLY A 264 -39.70 71.46 -17.46
C GLY A 264 -39.71 72.61 -18.48
N ALA A 265 -38.74 72.71 -19.39
CA ALA A 265 -38.66 73.79 -20.38
C ALA A 265 -39.46 73.51 -21.67
N GLU A 266 -39.98 74.57 -22.30
CA GLU A 266 -40.67 74.51 -23.61
C GLU A 266 -39.67 74.41 -24.78
N GLN A 267 -38.48 75.01 -24.61
CA GLN A 267 -37.34 74.97 -25.52
C GLN A 267 -36.03 75.00 -24.71
N VAL A 268 -34.97 74.35 -25.19
CA VAL A 268 -33.63 74.38 -24.56
C VAL A 268 -32.55 74.73 -25.60
N ASP A 269 -31.66 75.64 -25.22
CA ASP A 269 -30.45 75.94 -26.00
C ASP A 269 -29.38 74.87 -25.75
N THR A 270 -28.32 74.87 -26.58
CA THR A 270 -27.20 73.90 -26.47
C THR A 270 -26.57 73.85 -25.08
N SER A 271 -26.53 74.96 -24.32
CA SER A 271 -25.94 74.97 -22.97
C SER A 271 -26.90 74.44 -21.89
N THR A 272 -28.21 74.58 -22.08
CA THR A 272 -29.22 73.93 -21.22
C THR A 272 -29.36 72.43 -21.57
N PHE A 273 -29.20 72.06 -22.84
CA PHE A 273 -29.29 70.66 -23.30
C PHE A 273 -28.29 69.74 -22.59
N GLU A 274 -27.06 70.19 -22.27
CA GLU A 274 -26.10 69.41 -21.48
C GLU A 274 -26.64 68.95 -20.11
N SER A 275 -27.61 69.69 -19.53
CA SER A 275 -28.20 69.37 -18.23
C SER A 275 -29.39 68.40 -18.30
N VAL A 276 -30.06 68.30 -19.46
CA VAL A 276 -31.20 67.39 -19.70
C VAL A 276 -30.81 66.15 -20.49
N TRP A 277 -29.65 66.16 -21.15
CA TRP A 277 -29.07 65.01 -21.85
C TRP A 277 -29.13 63.68 -21.07
N PRO A 278 -28.87 63.62 -19.74
CA PRO A 278 -29.00 62.36 -18.99
C PRO A 278 -30.41 61.73 -18.99
N ASN A 279 -31.47 62.50 -19.27
CA ASN A 279 -32.84 62.00 -19.38
C ASN A 279 -33.14 61.40 -20.77
N ILE A 280 -32.39 61.85 -21.79
CA ILE A 280 -32.61 61.59 -23.22
C ILE A 280 -31.65 60.50 -23.73
N LYS A 281 -30.39 60.56 -23.29
CA LYS A 281 -29.26 59.74 -23.74
C LYS A 281 -29.53 58.24 -23.81
N ASP A 282 -30.16 57.68 -22.79
CA ASP A 282 -30.35 56.22 -22.66
C ASP A 282 -31.57 55.71 -23.46
N LYS A 283 -32.27 56.61 -24.19
CA LYS A 283 -33.38 56.32 -25.12
C LYS A 283 -33.08 56.75 -26.56
N TYR A 284 -32.25 57.78 -26.73
CA TYR A 284 -31.92 58.34 -28.03
C TYR A 284 -31.15 57.33 -28.90
N HIS A 285 -31.69 57.06 -30.09
CA HIS A 285 -31.07 56.25 -31.14
C HIS A 285 -31.00 57.08 -32.43
N SER A 286 -29.79 57.47 -32.85
CA SER A 286 -29.57 58.19 -34.12
C SER A 286 -30.00 57.36 -35.33
N GLU A 287 -30.66 57.98 -36.31
CA GLU A 287 -31.04 57.34 -37.58
C GLU A 287 -29.82 56.86 -38.41
N SER A 288 -28.60 57.28 -38.03
CA SER A 288 -27.38 56.98 -38.77
C SER A 288 -26.71 55.64 -38.45
N GLN A 289 -27.13 54.94 -37.38
CA GLN A 289 -26.68 53.57 -37.13
C GLN A 289 -27.48 52.58 -38.00
N PRO A 290 -26.83 51.64 -38.72
CA PRO A 290 -27.56 50.58 -39.41
C PRO A 290 -28.31 49.69 -38.41
N GLU A 291 -29.60 49.43 -38.66
CA GLU A 291 -30.29 48.30 -38.02
C GLU A 291 -29.52 47.01 -38.32
N GLU A 292 -29.14 46.24 -37.29
CA GLU A 292 -28.83 44.83 -37.51
C GLU A 292 -30.12 44.13 -37.97
N PRO A 293 -30.17 43.55 -39.18
CA PRO A 293 -31.41 42.98 -39.69
C PRO A 293 -31.79 41.73 -38.89
N ALA A 294 -33.04 41.71 -38.41
CA ALA A 294 -33.60 40.53 -37.74
C ALA A 294 -33.44 39.28 -38.63
N PRO A 295 -33.08 38.11 -38.05
CA PRO A 295 -32.77 36.91 -38.82
C PRO A 295 -34.04 36.31 -39.45
N VAL A 296 -34.31 36.65 -40.71
CA VAL A 296 -35.44 36.12 -41.48
C VAL A 296 -35.10 34.73 -42.03
N GLU A 297 -35.83 33.72 -41.55
CA GLU A 297 -35.78 32.36 -42.08
C GLU A 297 -36.15 32.31 -43.58
N THR A 298 -35.39 31.57 -44.38
CA THR A 298 -35.89 31.03 -45.67
C THR A 298 -35.47 29.55 -45.85
N PRO A 299 -36.37 28.66 -46.33
CA PRO A 299 -36.18 27.20 -46.35
C PRO A 299 -35.58 26.68 -47.69
N PRO A 300 -35.36 25.36 -47.88
CA PRO A 300 -34.17 24.85 -48.58
C PRO A 300 -34.40 24.26 -49.99
N ASP A 301 -33.31 23.96 -50.70
CA ASP A 301 -33.28 22.97 -51.80
C ASP A 301 -31.89 22.30 -51.99
N GLU A 302 -31.87 20.98 -51.76
CA GLU A 302 -31.46 19.90 -52.70
C GLU A 302 -30.53 20.22 -53.92
N VAL A 303 -29.52 19.41 -54.33
CA VAL A 303 -28.77 18.25 -53.76
C VAL A 303 -27.41 18.16 -54.49
N LYS A 304 -26.31 17.74 -53.83
CA LYS A 304 -25.48 16.56 -54.23
C LYS A 304 -24.19 16.40 -53.42
N GLU A 305 -24.07 15.21 -52.82
CA GLU A 305 -22.84 14.67 -52.21
C GLU A 305 -21.84 14.13 -53.26
N PRO A 306 -20.73 13.52 -52.80
CA PRO A 306 -20.77 12.05 -52.73
C PRO A 306 -20.30 11.42 -51.39
N VAL A 307 -21.17 10.65 -50.72
CA VAL A 307 -21.17 9.16 -50.72
C VAL A 307 -19.79 8.49 -50.87
N VAL A 308 -19.35 7.52 -50.04
CA VAL A 308 -19.70 7.01 -48.69
C VAL A 308 -18.55 6.06 -48.26
N ASP A 309 -18.27 5.78 -46.99
CA ASP A 309 -18.73 4.62 -46.19
C ASP A 309 -18.33 4.89 -44.70
N ASN A 310 -19.18 4.77 -43.66
CA ASN A 310 -19.98 3.62 -43.16
C ASN A 310 -19.20 2.79 -42.10
N ASP A 311 -19.69 2.47 -40.90
CA ASP A 311 -20.83 2.94 -40.07
C ASP A 311 -20.44 2.68 -38.59
N SER A 312 -20.62 3.59 -37.64
CA SER A 312 -21.85 3.95 -36.88
C SER A 312 -22.14 3.06 -35.65
N GLU A 313 -22.58 3.70 -34.56
CA GLU A 313 -22.96 3.12 -33.26
C GLU A 313 -24.38 2.50 -33.30
N PRO A 314 -24.97 2.08 -32.17
CA PRO A 314 -25.89 3.03 -31.51
C PRO A 314 -26.00 2.98 -29.97
N TYR A 315 -26.43 4.13 -29.42
CA TYR A 315 -27.06 4.39 -28.12
C TYR A 315 -28.50 3.80 -28.02
N PRO A 316 -29.32 4.11 -26.98
CA PRO A 316 -29.13 4.02 -25.52
C PRO A 316 -30.31 3.26 -24.84
N GLU A 317 -30.42 3.30 -23.50
CA GLU A 317 -31.60 3.85 -22.77
C GLU A 317 -31.31 3.94 -21.24
N ASP A 318 -32.10 4.75 -20.53
CA ASP A 318 -31.90 5.19 -19.14
C ASP A 318 -32.56 4.28 -18.07
N ASP A 319 -32.18 4.42 -16.79
CA ASP A 319 -33.13 4.70 -15.68
C ASP A 319 -32.43 5.22 -14.40
N ILE A 320 -33.19 5.77 -13.43
CA ILE A 320 -32.70 6.57 -12.26
C ILE A 320 -33.29 6.09 -10.92
N SER A 321 -32.46 6.02 -9.85
CA SER A 321 -32.80 6.00 -8.38
C SER A 321 -31.47 6.00 -7.56
N GLU A 322 -31.20 6.66 -6.42
CA GLU A 322 -31.97 7.40 -5.37
C GLU A 322 -33.02 6.55 -4.60
N GLU A 323 -33.32 6.70 -3.30
CA GLU A 323 -32.82 7.52 -2.17
C GLU A 323 -31.66 6.80 -1.36
N GLU A 324 -31.31 6.89 -0.05
CA GLU A 324 -31.72 7.61 1.21
C GLU A 324 -30.52 7.58 2.25
N ASP A 325 -30.68 8.01 3.53
CA ASP A 325 -29.80 7.89 4.76
C ASP A 325 -28.38 8.54 4.79
N GLU A 326 -27.93 9.52 5.61
CA GLU A 326 -28.26 10.21 6.92
C GLU A 326 -27.37 9.85 8.16
N GLU A 327 -27.28 10.80 9.13
CA GLU A 327 -26.50 10.86 10.41
C GLU A 327 -24.93 10.94 10.31
N ASP A 328 -24.18 11.77 11.07
CA ASP A 328 -24.46 13.00 11.86
C ASP A 328 -23.14 13.77 12.23
N GLU A 329 -23.27 15.00 12.79
CA GLU A 329 -22.30 15.96 13.43
C GLU A 329 -20.76 15.72 13.42
N ASP A 330 -19.90 16.73 13.18
CA ASP A 330 -19.43 17.74 14.15
C ASP A 330 -18.94 19.07 13.51
N ASP A 331 -19.03 20.20 14.25
CA ASP A 331 -18.61 21.57 13.86
C ASP A 331 -17.16 21.91 14.26
N TYR A 332 -16.29 22.23 13.28
CA TYR A 332 -15.18 23.19 13.45
C TYR A 332 -14.85 23.93 12.14
N HIS A 333 -14.90 25.27 12.17
CA HIS A 333 -14.37 26.14 11.11
C HIS A 333 -12.83 26.24 11.17
N GLU A 334 -12.16 26.00 10.03
CA GLU A 334 -10.91 26.70 9.66
C GLU A 334 -10.80 26.74 8.12
N ASP A 335 -10.30 27.85 7.56
CA ASP A 335 -10.33 28.13 6.11
C ASP A 335 -9.21 27.42 5.32
N ASP A 336 -9.50 26.91 4.12
CA ASP A 336 -8.49 26.58 3.10
C ASP A 336 -9.03 26.82 1.67
N ASP A 337 -8.15 27.23 0.76
CA ASP A 337 -8.49 27.81 -0.54
C ASP A 337 -8.92 26.77 -1.59
N LYS A 338 -10.06 27.02 -2.24
CA LYS A 338 -10.46 26.26 -3.44
C LYS A 338 -11.03 27.17 -4.52
N ALA A 339 -10.36 27.17 -5.67
CA ALA A 339 -10.63 28.07 -6.79
C ALA A 339 -12.10 28.01 -7.26
N PRO A 340 -12.80 29.16 -7.40
CA PRO A 340 -14.12 29.22 -8.01
C PRO A 340 -14.12 28.69 -9.45
N PRO A 341 -15.24 28.09 -9.91
CA PRO A 341 -15.28 27.44 -11.22
C PRO A 341 -15.27 28.43 -12.37
N THR A 342 -14.81 27.97 -13.54
CA THR A 342 -14.97 28.68 -14.81
C THR A 342 -16.45 28.81 -15.18
N ILE A 343 -17.06 29.94 -14.80
CA ILE A 343 -18.37 30.34 -15.31
C ILE A 343 -18.24 30.51 -16.83
N LYS A 344 -18.98 29.71 -17.59
CA LYS A 344 -19.23 29.99 -19.00
C LYS A 344 -20.14 31.22 -19.10
N THR A 345 -19.55 32.41 -19.12
CA THR A 345 -20.28 33.60 -19.59
C THR A 345 -20.75 33.37 -21.02
N PRO A 346 -21.97 33.81 -21.39
CA PRO A 346 -22.40 33.77 -22.78
C PRO A 346 -21.44 34.57 -23.67
N GLU A 347 -21.24 34.14 -24.90
CA GLU A 347 -20.56 34.94 -25.91
C GLU A 347 -21.44 36.15 -26.26
N LYS A 348 -21.21 37.27 -25.57
CA LYS A 348 -21.57 38.59 -26.09
C LYS A 348 -20.53 38.98 -27.12
N ASN A 349 -21.00 39.42 -28.28
CA ASN A 349 -20.14 39.89 -29.37
C ASN A 349 -19.19 41.00 -28.87
N HIS A 350 -17.90 40.86 -29.19
CA HIS A 350 -16.89 41.87 -28.88
C HIS A 350 -16.98 43.04 -29.86
N GLU A 351 -17.56 44.14 -29.40
CA GLU A 351 -17.38 45.46 -30.02
C GLU A 351 -16.75 46.41 -28.99
N ASP A 352 -15.60 46.99 -29.36
CA ASP A 352 -14.88 48.09 -28.69
C ASP A 352 -14.62 48.00 -27.17
N GLU A 353 -14.33 46.80 -26.67
CA GLU A 353 -13.45 46.64 -25.49
C GLU A 353 -12.02 47.01 -25.88
N GLU A 354 -11.69 48.31 -25.82
CA GLU A 354 -10.33 48.84 -26.01
C GLU A 354 -9.34 48.08 -25.10
N ALA A 355 -8.41 47.34 -25.71
CA ALA A 355 -7.48 46.49 -24.97
C ALA A 355 -6.52 47.35 -24.13
N MET A 356 -6.38 47.00 -22.84
CA MET A 356 -5.56 47.75 -21.88
C MET A 356 -4.12 47.96 -22.43
N PRO A 357 -3.60 49.19 -22.43
CA PRO A 357 -2.26 49.48 -22.95
C PRO A 357 -1.18 48.63 -22.32
N SER A 358 -0.13 48.30 -23.07
CA SER A 358 1.05 47.61 -22.52
C SER A 358 1.64 48.38 -21.35
N TYR A 359 2.16 47.67 -20.35
CA TYR A 359 2.95 48.28 -19.28
C TYR A 359 4.14 49.07 -19.85
N ASP A 360 4.50 50.15 -19.15
CA ASP A 360 5.73 50.89 -19.46
C ASP A 360 6.98 50.06 -19.12
N ALA A 361 8.14 50.49 -19.61
CA ALA A 361 9.38 49.73 -19.47
C ALA A 361 9.85 49.56 -18.01
N ASP A 362 9.54 50.49 -17.11
CA ASP A 362 9.92 50.40 -15.70
C ASP A 362 8.97 49.45 -14.96
N THR A 363 7.65 49.54 -15.23
CA THR A 363 6.65 48.57 -14.72
C THR A 363 6.92 47.15 -15.23
N GLN A 364 7.26 46.98 -16.51
CA GLN A 364 7.62 45.66 -17.05
C GLN A 364 8.89 45.10 -16.40
N ALA A 365 9.91 45.93 -16.16
CA ALA A 365 11.12 45.50 -15.44
C ALA A 365 10.82 45.07 -13.99
N LEU A 366 9.84 45.69 -13.32
CA LEU A 366 9.37 45.25 -12.00
C LEU A 366 8.61 43.92 -12.06
N ILE A 367 7.77 43.72 -13.09
CA ILE A 367 7.08 42.44 -13.34
C ILE A 367 8.07 41.32 -13.60
N ASP A 368 9.07 41.54 -14.46
CA ASP A 368 10.09 40.55 -14.79
C ASP A 368 10.96 40.20 -13.57
N ALA A 369 11.30 41.19 -12.74
CA ALA A 369 12.05 40.99 -11.49
C ALA A 369 11.24 40.21 -10.43
N ALA A 370 9.96 40.54 -10.25
CA ALA A 370 9.08 39.84 -9.33
C ALA A 370 8.74 38.43 -9.80
N GLN A 371 8.54 38.22 -11.10
CA GLN A 371 8.36 36.88 -11.67
C GLN A 371 9.60 36.02 -11.46
N LYS A 372 10.80 36.56 -11.73
CA LYS A 372 12.03 35.82 -11.42
C LYS A 372 12.14 35.47 -9.93
N ALA A 373 11.74 36.37 -9.03
CA ALA A 373 11.73 36.09 -7.59
C ALA A 373 10.70 35.01 -7.18
N ARG A 374 9.57 34.90 -7.89
CA ARG A 374 8.63 33.77 -7.77
C ARG A 374 9.26 32.47 -8.27
N ASP A 375 9.85 32.47 -9.46
CA ASP A 375 10.46 31.29 -10.09
C ASP A 375 11.64 30.75 -9.24
N ASP A 376 12.56 31.64 -8.81
CA ASP A 376 13.70 31.31 -7.95
C ASP A 376 13.23 30.70 -6.60
N PHE A 377 12.10 31.18 -6.06
CA PHE A 377 11.47 30.67 -4.83
C PHE A 377 10.80 29.31 -5.03
N GLU A 378 10.00 29.13 -6.09
CA GLU A 378 9.31 27.87 -6.38
C GLU A 378 10.30 26.73 -6.65
N GLU A 379 11.39 26.99 -7.37
CA GLU A 379 12.46 26.00 -7.56
C GLU A 379 13.06 25.54 -6.21
N ALA A 380 13.31 26.49 -5.30
CA ALA A 380 13.87 26.21 -3.99
C ALA A 380 12.90 25.45 -3.06
N GLU A 381 11.63 25.85 -3.03
CA GLU A 381 10.59 25.18 -2.23
C GLU A 381 10.27 23.78 -2.79
N LYS A 382 10.27 23.61 -4.11
CA LYS A 382 10.15 22.28 -4.75
C LYS A 382 11.33 21.38 -4.39
N ALA A 383 12.57 21.88 -4.48
CA ALA A 383 13.76 21.14 -4.09
C ALA A 383 13.75 20.75 -2.59
N LEU A 384 13.20 21.62 -1.73
CA LEU A 384 12.98 21.33 -0.31
C LEU A 384 11.96 20.21 -0.10
N ARG A 385 10.80 20.26 -0.79
CA ARG A 385 9.77 19.21 -0.76
C ARG A 385 10.31 17.86 -1.26
N GLU A 386 11.02 17.84 -2.38
CA GLU A 386 11.66 16.62 -2.92
C GLU A 386 12.72 16.04 -1.95
N MET A 387 13.42 16.87 -1.17
CA MET A 387 14.36 16.41 -0.15
C MET A 387 13.66 15.89 1.11
N ASP A 388 12.59 16.53 1.55
CA ASP A 388 11.81 16.07 2.70
C ASP A 388 11.16 14.70 2.43
N ASP A 389 10.62 14.48 1.23
CA ASP A 389 10.06 13.18 0.86
C ASP A 389 11.15 12.11 0.68
N GLN A 390 12.37 12.45 0.28
CA GLN A 390 13.51 11.51 0.32
C GLN A 390 13.88 11.14 1.76
N ILE A 391 13.97 12.12 2.67
CA ILE A 391 14.25 11.88 4.09
C ILE A 391 13.16 10.99 4.70
N ARG A 392 11.87 11.36 4.54
CA ARG A 392 10.72 10.59 5.02
C ARG A 392 10.71 9.16 4.52
N ASN A 393 11.04 8.92 3.25
CA ASN A 393 11.11 7.56 2.71
C ASN A 393 12.24 6.74 3.33
N ILE A 394 13.43 7.30 3.54
CA ILE A 394 14.56 6.58 4.17
C ILE A 394 14.32 6.37 5.68
N GLU A 395 13.75 7.35 6.38
CA GLU A 395 13.36 7.22 7.80
C GLU A 395 12.24 6.18 7.98
N LYS A 396 11.25 6.15 7.08
CA LYS A 396 10.24 5.09 7.03
C LYS A 396 10.86 3.72 6.79
N GLU A 397 11.82 3.60 5.87
CA GLU A 397 12.58 2.36 5.67
C GLU A 397 13.37 1.93 6.93
N LEU A 398 13.97 2.86 7.66
CA LEU A 398 14.69 2.58 8.91
C LEU A 398 13.75 2.25 10.08
N SER A 399 12.46 2.58 9.99
CA SER A 399 11.47 2.33 11.05
C SER A 399 10.88 0.91 11.08
N PHE A 400 11.11 0.08 10.05
CA PHE A 400 10.56 -1.28 9.97
C PHE A 400 11.28 -2.27 10.90
N ASP A 401 10.49 -3.14 11.55
CA ASP A 401 10.96 -4.29 12.33
C ASP A 401 11.57 -5.37 11.40
N PHE A 402 12.86 -5.25 11.11
CA PHE A 402 13.64 -6.23 10.31
C PHE A 402 14.26 -7.36 11.16
N GLY A 403 13.76 -7.60 12.37
CA GLY A 403 14.35 -8.54 13.32
C GLY A 403 15.43 -7.94 14.22
N PRO A 404 15.83 -8.65 15.30
CA PRO A 404 16.70 -8.13 16.35
C PRO A 404 18.11 -7.77 15.88
N ASP A 405 18.62 -8.42 14.84
CA ASP A 405 19.93 -8.17 14.25
C ASP A 405 19.83 -7.56 12.83
N ALA A 406 18.62 -7.12 12.44
CA ALA A 406 18.25 -6.69 11.08
C ALA A 406 18.39 -7.80 10.00
N GLU A 407 18.32 -9.07 10.41
CA GLU A 407 18.54 -10.22 9.52
C GLU A 407 17.57 -10.31 8.32
N PHE A 408 16.40 -9.66 8.40
CA PHE A 408 15.42 -9.65 7.33
C PHE A 408 15.54 -8.45 6.37
N THR A 409 16.45 -7.49 6.61
CA THR A 409 16.57 -6.28 5.78
C THR A 409 16.85 -6.60 4.31
N TYR A 410 17.56 -7.68 3.99
CA TYR A 410 17.83 -8.06 2.60
C TYR A 410 16.56 -8.47 1.81
N LEU A 411 15.50 -8.90 2.50
CA LEU A 411 14.21 -9.26 1.86
C LEU A 411 13.42 -8.03 1.41
N TYR A 412 13.71 -6.85 1.96
CA TYR A 412 13.04 -5.61 1.62
C TYR A 412 13.30 -5.23 0.15
N SER A 413 12.27 -4.72 -0.53
CA SER A 413 12.25 -4.45 -1.98
C SER A 413 12.49 -5.67 -2.90
N GLN A 414 12.62 -6.88 -2.35
CA GLN A 414 12.67 -8.12 -3.14
C GLN A 414 11.27 -8.72 -3.31
N CYS A 415 11.06 -9.49 -4.38
CA CYS A 415 9.81 -10.20 -4.63
C CYS A 415 10.10 -11.61 -5.14
N TYR A 416 9.32 -12.57 -4.66
CA TYR A 416 9.48 -14.00 -4.95
C TYR A 416 8.17 -14.56 -5.49
N GLU A 417 8.24 -15.31 -6.59
CA GLU A 417 7.07 -15.82 -7.30
C GLU A 417 7.02 -17.35 -7.27
N LEU A 418 5.88 -17.93 -6.88
CA LEU A 418 5.60 -19.36 -7.01
C LEU A 418 4.46 -19.58 -8.00
N THR A 419 4.76 -20.30 -9.07
CA THR A 419 3.82 -20.68 -10.12
C THR A 419 3.18 -22.04 -9.78
N THR A 420 1.88 -22.07 -9.50
CA THR A 420 1.11 -23.31 -9.25
C THR A 420 0.49 -23.83 -10.54
N GLY A 421 -0.57 -24.64 -10.49
CA GLY A 421 -1.31 -25.09 -11.68
C GLY A 421 -1.98 -23.93 -12.43
N GLU A 422 -2.77 -23.13 -11.72
CA GLU A 422 -3.70 -22.13 -12.27
C GLU A 422 -3.23 -20.68 -12.06
N TYR A 423 -2.49 -20.42 -10.98
CA TYR A 423 -2.13 -19.10 -10.51
C TYR A 423 -0.60 -18.92 -10.37
N ILE A 424 -0.18 -17.67 -10.34
CA ILE A 424 1.15 -17.22 -9.93
C ILE A 424 0.95 -16.40 -8.65
N TYR A 425 1.57 -16.84 -7.55
CA TYR A 425 1.59 -16.11 -6.28
C TYR A 425 2.88 -15.32 -6.18
N ARG A 426 2.79 -14.03 -5.87
CA ARG A 426 3.93 -13.13 -5.70
C ARG A 426 3.95 -12.62 -4.26
N LEU A 427 5.00 -12.95 -3.54
CA LEU A 427 5.31 -12.46 -2.19
C LEU A 427 6.39 -11.37 -2.30
N CYS A 428 6.07 -10.14 -1.92
CA CYS A 428 7.06 -9.08 -1.72
C CYS A 428 7.14 -8.76 -0.21
N PRO A 429 8.15 -9.27 0.51
CA PRO A 429 8.28 -9.07 1.95
C PRO A 429 8.22 -7.59 2.37
N PHE A 430 7.58 -7.32 3.51
CA PHE A 430 7.32 -5.97 4.04
C PHE A 430 6.46 -5.04 3.16
N ASN A 431 5.90 -5.54 2.06
CA ASN A 431 5.05 -4.78 1.15
C ASN A 431 3.66 -5.43 0.98
N ARG A 432 3.53 -6.44 0.11
CA ARG A 432 2.24 -7.10 -0.19
C ARG A 432 2.41 -8.50 -0.76
N VAL A 433 1.35 -9.30 -0.66
CA VAL A 433 1.18 -10.57 -1.36
C VAL A 433 0.10 -10.42 -2.43
N SER A 434 0.34 -10.93 -3.63
CA SER A 434 -0.66 -10.94 -4.69
C SER A 434 -0.76 -12.29 -5.42
N GLN A 435 -1.89 -12.48 -6.08
CA GLN A 435 -2.22 -13.66 -6.87
C GLN A 435 -2.63 -13.20 -8.27
N LYS A 436 -2.05 -13.81 -9.31
CA LYS A 436 -2.37 -13.54 -10.71
C LYS A 436 -2.76 -14.83 -11.43
N PRO A 437 -3.91 -14.90 -12.11
CA PRO A 437 -4.26 -16.06 -12.94
C PRO A 437 -3.32 -16.16 -14.16
N LYS A 438 -2.91 -17.38 -14.53
CA LYS A 438 -2.01 -17.59 -15.67
C LYS A 438 -2.62 -17.19 -17.02
N TYR A 439 -3.90 -17.48 -17.20
CA TYR A 439 -4.57 -17.44 -18.51
C TYR A 439 -5.26 -16.09 -18.80
N GLY A 440 -4.79 -15.02 -18.16
CA GLY A 440 -5.40 -13.69 -18.22
C GLY A 440 -6.34 -13.41 -17.04
N GLY A 441 -6.49 -12.13 -16.71
CA GLY A 441 -7.22 -11.63 -15.54
C GLY A 441 -6.42 -10.61 -14.73
N SER A 442 -7.08 -9.96 -13.78
CA SER A 442 -6.49 -8.97 -12.88
C SER A 442 -5.62 -9.61 -11.78
N GLU A 443 -4.71 -8.81 -11.23
CA GLU A 443 -3.96 -9.16 -10.02
C GLU A 443 -4.86 -8.95 -8.79
N THR A 444 -5.04 -10.00 -7.98
CA THR A 444 -5.77 -9.91 -6.70
C THR A 444 -4.78 -9.69 -5.56
N ASN A 445 -5.07 -8.74 -4.66
CA ASN A 445 -4.27 -8.53 -3.45
C ASN A 445 -4.70 -9.54 -2.36
N LEU A 446 -3.76 -10.34 -1.85
CA LEU A 446 -4.00 -11.30 -0.78
C LEU A 446 -3.61 -10.77 0.62
N GLY A 447 -3.07 -9.56 0.69
CA GLY A 447 -2.76 -8.84 1.92
C GLY A 447 -1.56 -7.89 1.77
N THR A 448 -1.67 -6.70 2.35
CA THR A 448 -0.53 -5.83 2.66
C THR A 448 0.17 -6.26 3.94
N TRP A 449 1.46 -5.95 4.08
CA TRP A 449 2.24 -6.27 5.28
C TRP A 449 1.66 -5.61 6.53
N GLY A 450 1.31 -6.43 7.53
CA GLY A 450 0.79 -5.99 8.82
C GLY A 450 1.84 -6.08 9.92
N SER A 451 2.18 -7.31 10.35
CA SER A 451 3.09 -7.51 11.49
C SER A 451 3.64 -8.94 11.61
N TRP A 452 4.66 -9.09 12.45
CA TRP A 452 5.19 -10.37 12.90
C TRP A 452 4.27 -11.04 13.92
N SER A 453 3.82 -12.27 13.64
CA SER A 453 2.81 -13.01 14.41
C SER A 453 3.27 -14.43 14.81
N GLY A 454 4.58 -14.62 15.02
CA GLY A 454 5.14 -15.91 15.46
C GLY A 454 4.75 -16.31 16.89
N PRO A 455 4.94 -17.58 17.28
CA PRO A 455 4.72 -18.06 18.63
C PRO A 455 5.64 -17.35 19.65
N GLU A 456 5.26 -17.39 20.93
CA GLU A 456 5.97 -16.66 22.02
C GLU A 456 7.48 -16.93 22.10
N ASN A 457 7.92 -18.14 21.72
CA ASN A 457 9.33 -18.52 21.71
C ASN A 457 10.11 -17.99 20.48
N ASN A 458 9.43 -17.61 19.40
CA ASN A 458 10.04 -16.91 18.25
C ASN A 458 8.98 -16.17 17.40
N LYS A 459 8.78 -14.88 17.70
CA LYS A 459 7.91 -13.93 16.97
C LYS A 459 8.19 -13.89 15.46
N TYR A 460 9.42 -14.20 15.03
CA TYR A 460 9.89 -14.04 13.66
C TYR A 460 9.76 -15.30 12.79
N LEU A 461 8.86 -16.24 13.14
CA LEU A 461 8.52 -17.41 12.31
C LEU A 461 7.30 -17.23 11.41
N LEU A 462 6.45 -16.24 11.70
CA LEU A 462 5.21 -15.99 10.95
C LEU A 462 5.10 -14.49 10.63
N MET A 463 4.91 -14.18 9.35
CA MET A 463 4.60 -12.84 8.85
C MET A 463 3.12 -12.78 8.50
N LYS A 464 2.37 -11.86 9.11
CA LYS A 464 0.95 -11.65 8.82
C LYS A 464 0.77 -10.53 7.81
N TYR A 465 0.00 -10.82 6.77
CA TYR A 465 -0.50 -9.87 5.78
C TYR A 465 -2.02 -9.84 5.86
N ASP A 466 -2.61 -8.65 5.93
CA ASP A 466 -4.05 -8.42 6.03
C ASP A 466 -4.46 -7.25 5.12
N HIS A 467 -5.72 -6.80 5.18
CA HIS A 467 -6.26 -5.75 4.30
C HIS A 467 -6.11 -6.04 2.79
N GLY A 468 -6.14 -7.33 2.40
CA GLY A 468 -6.23 -7.75 1.00
C GLY A 468 -7.60 -7.47 0.39
N THR A 469 -7.75 -7.71 -0.92
CA THR A 469 -9.00 -7.47 -1.65
C THR A 469 -10.19 -8.17 -0.97
N GLY A 470 -11.31 -7.47 -0.84
CA GLY A 470 -12.53 -7.97 -0.19
C GLY A 470 -13.01 -9.32 -0.75
N CYS A 471 -13.32 -10.26 0.14
CA CYS A 471 -13.83 -11.57 -0.22
C CYS A 471 -15.35 -11.53 -0.39
N TRP A 472 -15.88 -12.13 -1.46
CA TRP A 472 -17.33 -12.29 -1.58
C TRP A 472 -17.84 -13.13 -0.39
N GLN A 473 -18.74 -12.59 0.42
CA GLN A 473 -19.28 -13.24 1.64
C GLN A 473 -18.17 -13.72 2.61
N GLY A 474 -17.12 -12.92 2.81
CA GLY A 474 -16.04 -13.22 3.75
C GLY A 474 -15.27 -11.97 4.18
N PRO A 475 -14.31 -12.10 5.11
CA PRO A 475 -13.42 -11.00 5.50
C PRO A 475 -12.52 -10.56 4.33
N ASN A 476 -11.84 -9.42 4.47
CA ASN A 476 -10.76 -9.04 3.57
C ASN A 476 -9.70 -10.15 3.49
N ARG A 477 -9.20 -10.45 2.28
CA ARG A 477 -8.20 -11.52 2.10
C ARG A 477 -7.00 -11.28 3.00
N SER A 478 -6.51 -12.36 3.61
CA SER A 478 -5.31 -12.33 4.45
C SER A 478 -4.37 -13.48 4.10
N THR A 479 -3.08 -13.26 4.32
CA THR A 479 -2.04 -14.26 4.07
C THR A 479 -1.13 -14.38 5.28
N THR A 480 -0.96 -15.60 5.77
CA THR A 480 0.10 -15.95 6.73
C THR A 480 1.27 -16.54 5.96
N VAL A 481 2.45 -15.92 6.05
CA VAL A 481 3.69 -16.49 5.50
C VAL A 481 4.48 -17.13 6.65
N LYS A 482 4.63 -18.44 6.59
CA LYS A 482 5.42 -19.26 7.53
C LYS A 482 6.85 -19.38 7.02
N LEU A 483 7.80 -18.96 7.85
CA LEU A 483 9.21 -18.95 7.50
C LEU A 483 9.90 -20.25 7.92
N THR A 484 10.73 -20.81 7.03
CA THR A 484 11.50 -22.04 7.25
C THR A 484 12.99 -21.79 7.00
N CYS A 485 13.86 -22.38 7.83
CA CYS A 485 15.30 -22.28 7.62
C CYS A 485 15.73 -23.02 6.34
N GLY A 486 16.58 -22.39 5.54
CA GLY A 486 17.29 -23.05 4.43
C GLY A 486 18.34 -22.15 3.78
N LYS A 487 19.17 -22.74 2.91
CA LYS A 487 20.29 -22.05 2.24
C LYS A 487 19.88 -21.06 1.14
N GLU A 488 18.66 -21.15 0.64
CA GLU A 488 18.14 -20.36 -0.49
C GLU A 488 16.86 -19.63 -0.05
N THR A 489 16.60 -18.47 -0.63
CA THR A 489 15.40 -17.69 -0.32
C THR A 489 14.33 -17.94 -1.39
N VAL A 490 13.26 -18.65 -1.05
CA VAL A 490 12.28 -19.14 -2.03
C VAL A 490 10.90 -19.47 -1.43
N VAL A 491 9.83 -19.08 -2.12
CA VAL A 491 8.46 -19.52 -1.83
C VAL A 491 8.36 -21.01 -2.16
N THR A 492 8.12 -21.84 -1.15
CA THR A 492 8.20 -23.31 -1.21
C THR A 492 6.84 -23.95 -1.44
N SER A 493 5.77 -23.41 -0.85
CA SER A 493 4.39 -23.88 -1.04
C SER A 493 3.38 -22.75 -0.87
N THR A 494 2.17 -22.92 -1.43
CA THR A 494 0.99 -22.07 -1.15
C THR A 494 -0.24 -22.96 -0.95
N SER A 495 -1.11 -22.60 -0.01
CA SER A 495 -2.39 -23.26 0.25
C SER A 495 -3.46 -22.26 0.69
N GLU A 496 -4.73 -22.59 0.49
CA GLU A 496 -5.89 -21.85 1.01
C GLU A 496 -6.59 -22.74 2.07
N PRO A 497 -6.12 -22.77 3.34
CA PRO A 497 -6.69 -23.61 4.39
C PRO A 497 -8.14 -23.24 4.77
N SER A 498 -8.52 -21.97 4.61
CA SER A 498 -9.88 -21.45 4.78
C SER A 498 -10.18 -20.44 3.66
N ARG A 499 -11.45 -20.25 3.32
CA ARG A 499 -11.89 -19.30 2.28
C ARG A 499 -11.31 -17.90 2.52
N CYS A 500 -10.51 -17.42 1.57
CA CYS A 500 -9.83 -16.12 1.61
C CYS A 500 -8.76 -15.96 2.72
N GLU A 501 -8.33 -17.04 3.37
CA GLU A 501 -7.13 -17.11 4.23
C GLU A 501 -6.07 -17.97 3.55
N TYR A 502 -4.92 -17.38 3.24
CA TYR A 502 -3.83 -18.06 2.53
C TYR A 502 -2.67 -18.41 3.48
N LEU A 503 -2.10 -19.60 3.33
CA LEU A 503 -0.88 -20.02 4.00
C LEU A 503 0.21 -20.27 2.95
N ILE A 504 1.29 -19.50 3.04
CA ILE A 504 2.48 -19.60 2.19
C ILE A 504 3.65 -20.09 3.05
N GLU A 505 4.41 -21.07 2.57
CA GLU A 505 5.68 -21.46 3.19
C GLU A 505 6.84 -20.84 2.41
N PHE A 506 7.75 -20.16 3.12
CA PHE A 506 8.85 -19.41 2.53
C PHE A 506 10.16 -19.77 3.22
N THR A 507 11.06 -20.40 2.46
CA THR A 507 12.37 -20.79 2.96
C THR A 507 13.33 -19.61 2.88
N THR A 508 14.13 -19.38 3.92
CA THR A 508 15.10 -18.28 4.03
C THR A 508 16.24 -18.62 5.01
N PRO A 509 17.49 -18.18 4.76
CA PRO A 509 18.58 -18.30 5.73
C PRO A 509 18.37 -17.46 7.00
N ALA A 510 17.62 -16.34 6.94
CA ALA A 510 17.44 -15.44 8.10
C ALA A 510 16.73 -16.09 9.31
N VAL A 511 16.01 -17.19 9.11
CA VAL A 511 15.36 -17.95 10.19
C VAL A 511 16.22 -19.10 10.71
N CYS A 512 17.35 -19.41 10.08
CA CYS A 512 18.28 -20.40 10.61
C CYS A 512 18.87 -19.93 11.94
N GLN A 513 18.64 -20.72 12.98
CA GLN A 513 19.21 -20.53 14.31
C GLN A 513 20.66 -21.02 14.33
N GLU A 514 21.42 -20.63 15.36
CA GLU A 514 22.77 -21.17 15.58
C GLU A 514 22.68 -22.70 15.67
N PRO A 515 23.45 -23.46 14.88
CA PRO A 515 23.45 -24.92 14.95
C PRO A 515 23.91 -25.32 16.35
N ALA A 516 23.03 -26.00 17.09
CA ALA A 516 23.30 -26.39 18.47
C ALA A 516 24.67 -27.08 18.56
N ASN A 517 25.51 -26.62 19.48
CA ASN A 517 26.87 -27.14 19.69
C ASN A 517 26.86 -28.49 20.44
N THR A 518 25.85 -29.32 20.16
CA THR A 518 25.87 -30.77 20.38
C THR A 518 26.95 -31.36 19.49
N ASP A 519 28.12 -31.51 20.08
CA ASP A 519 29.23 -32.31 19.56
C ASP A 519 28.68 -33.62 18.99
N LEU A 520 28.91 -33.86 17.69
CA LEU A 520 28.40 -35.03 16.96
C LEU A 520 29.22 -36.29 17.27
N SER A 521 29.41 -36.55 18.57
CA SER A 521 29.47 -37.93 19.07
C SER A 521 28.26 -38.66 18.51
N PRO A 522 28.42 -39.81 17.83
CA PRO A 522 27.28 -40.55 17.34
C PRO A 522 26.51 -41.08 18.53
N HIS A 523 25.36 -40.46 18.82
CA HIS A 523 24.22 -41.18 19.36
C HIS A 523 23.70 -42.15 18.30
N ASP A 524 24.50 -43.19 18.01
CA ASP A 524 23.90 -44.50 17.87
C ASP A 524 23.08 -44.71 19.16
N HIS A 525 21.78 -44.95 19.01
CA HIS A 525 20.90 -45.32 20.13
C HIS A 525 21.19 -46.77 20.53
N GLU A 526 22.39 -46.96 21.05
CA GLU A 526 22.84 -48.13 21.78
C GLU A 526 22.28 -48.04 23.21
N GLU A 527 21.00 -48.40 23.36
CA GLU A 527 20.52 -49.01 24.61
C GLU A 527 21.18 -50.40 24.75
N LEU A 528 22.46 -50.39 25.15
CA LEU A 528 23.21 -51.59 25.58
C LEU A 528 22.69 -52.08 26.93
#